data_AF-A0A4Y2PPC2-F1
#
_entry.id   AF-A0A4Y2PPC2-F1
#
_cell.length_a   1.000
_cell.length_b   1.000
_cell.length_c   1.000
_cell.angle_alpha   90.00
_cell.angle_beta   90.00
_cell.angle_gamma   90.00
#
_symmetry.space_group_name_H-M   'P 1'
#
loop_
_entity.id
_entity.type
_entity.pdbx_description
1 polymer ?
#
loop_
_entity_poly.entity_id
_entity_poly.type
_entity_poly.pdbx_seq_one_letter_code
_entity_poly.pdbx_strand_id
1 'polypeptide(L)'
;MQKKKSKFRSPGAIHQARWIARAIYSLKLSLFSSQLKLNTKDKEALLDVCLFIVIIYVKPWLQWILAVSKAASQKFSQHLWYFTEEIAVLALFDDDVDEETKLKMVANLHREIFSTREKRYIPLKEELCCSLYGGCDTLIL
;
A
#
# COMPACT_ATOMS: atom_id res chain seq x y z
N MET A 1 -39.75 -31.17 -36.51
CA MET A 1 -38.33 -30.92 -36.23
C MET A 1 -38.12 -30.74 -34.73
N GLN A 2 -37.52 -31.71 -34.02
CA GLN A 2 -37.25 -31.58 -32.58
C GLN A 2 -35.96 -30.74 -32.36
N LYS A 3 -36.08 -29.62 -31.63
CA LYS A 3 -34.92 -28.80 -31.19
C LYS A 3 -34.09 -29.61 -30.18
N LYS A 4 -32.89 -30.05 -30.56
CA LYS A 4 -31.90 -30.60 -29.63
C LYS A 4 -31.49 -29.50 -28.65
N LYS A 5 -31.85 -29.66 -27.37
CA LYS A 5 -31.32 -28.84 -26.26
C LYS A 5 -29.84 -29.19 -26.07
N SER A 6 -28.93 -28.32 -26.52
CA SER A 6 -27.51 -28.40 -26.17
C SER A 6 -27.35 -27.97 -24.71
N LYS A 7 -26.99 -28.94 -23.86
CA LYS A 7 -26.72 -28.70 -22.43
C LYS A 7 -25.29 -28.16 -22.31
N PHE A 8 -25.13 -26.84 -22.22
CA PHE A 8 -23.84 -26.24 -21.88
C PHE A 8 -23.43 -26.71 -20.48
N ARG A 9 -22.25 -27.33 -20.38
CA ARG A 9 -21.66 -27.64 -19.07
C ARG A 9 -21.14 -26.33 -18.47
N SER A 10 -21.38 -26.13 -17.18
CA SER A 10 -20.79 -25.03 -16.44
C SER A 10 -19.27 -25.07 -16.62
N PRO A 11 -18.60 -23.94 -16.92
CA PRO A 11 -17.14 -23.90 -16.94
C PRO A 11 -16.63 -24.44 -15.61
N GLY A 12 -15.81 -25.50 -15.64
CA GLY A 12 -15.17 -26.03 -14.44
C GLY A 12 -14.30 -24.96 -13.79
N ALA A 13 -14.00 -25.11 -12.49
CA ALA A 13 -13.19 -24.16 -11.72
C ALA A 13 -11.94 -23.68 -12.50
N ILE A 14 -11.95 -22.41 -12.91
CA ILE A 14 -10.93 -21.83 -13.80
C ILE A 14 -9.65 -21.57 -12.99
N HIS A 15 -8.75 -22.54 -13.04
CA HIS A 15 -7.28 -22.55 -13.13
C HIS A 15 -6.36 -21.35 -12.78
N GLN A 16 -6.81 -20.16 -12.40
CA GLN A 16 -5.93 -19.01 -12.09
C GLN A 16 -4.94 -19.32 -10.94
N ALA A 17 -5.42 -20.01 -9.89
CA ALA A 17 -4.58 -20.44 -8.77
C ALA A 17 -3.45 -21.43 -9.19
N ARG A 18 -3.64 -22.20 -10.27
CA ARG A 18 -2.63 -23.17 -10.73
C ARG A 18 -1.45 -22.48 -11.41
N TRP A 19 -1.69 -21.33 -12.08
CA TRP A 19 -0.63 -20.52 -12.66
C TRP A 19 0.21 -19.81 -11.60
N ILE A 20 -0.44 -19.24 -10.58
CA ILE A 20 0.26 -18.62 -9.44
C ILE A 20 1.10 -19.66 -8.70
N ALA A 21 0.53 -20.83 -8.40
CA ALA A 21 1.28 -21.90 -7.75
C ALA A 21 2.54 -22.26 -8.54
N ARG A 22 2.42 -22.47 -9.86
CA ARG A 22 3.58 -22.73 -10.73
C ARG A 22 4.59 -21.60 -10.72
N ALA A 23 4.14 -20.35 -10.73
CA ALA A 23 5.02 -19.19 -10.69
C ALA A 23 5.82 -19.12 -9.37
N ILE A 24 5.16 -19.35 -8.23
CA ILE A 24 5.81 -19.41 -6.91
C ILE A 24 6.79 -20.58 -6.84
N TYR A 25 6.43 -21.74 -7.40
CA TYR A 25 7.33 -22.89 -7.45
C TYR A 25 8.57 -22.61 -8.30
N SER A 26 8.44 -21.95 -9.45
CA SER A 26 9.60 -21.54 -10.27
C SER A 26 10.54 -20.62 -9.50
N LEU A 27 9.99 -19.62 -8.81
CA LEU A 27 10.78 -18.70 -7.98
C LEU A 27 11.50 -19.43 -6.84
N LYS A 28 10.79 -20.33 -6.15
CA LYS A 28 11.38 -21.16 -5.10
C LYS A 28 12.48 -22.06 -5.65
N LEU A 29 12.26 -22.67 -6.81
CA LEU A 29 13.24 -23.53 -7.47
C LEU A 29 14.51 -22.75 -7.85
N SER A 30 14.36 -21.50 -8.27
CA SER A 30 15.48 -20.58 -8.54
C SER A 30 16.27 -20.27 -7.27
N LEU A 31 15.60 -19.95 -6.16
CA LEU A 31 16.24 -19.67 -4.87
C LEU A 31 17.04 -20.86 -4.32
N PHE A 32 16.53 -22.09 -4.50
CA PHE A 32 17.20 -23.32 -4.07
C PHE A 32 18.04 -23.98 -5.19
N SER A 33 18.28 -23.28 -6.31
CA SER A 33 18.98 -23.82 -7.47
C SER A 33 20.44 -24.20 -7.20
N SER A 34 21.05 -23.67 -6.14
CA SER A 34 22.39 -24.03 -5.68
C SER A 34 22.45 -25.41 -5.01
N GLN A 35 21.37 -25.82 -4.33
CA GLN A 35 21.26 -27.12 -3.66
C GLN A 35 20.79 -28.23 -4.61
N LEU A 36 20.20 -27.85 -5.75
CA LEU A 36 19.71 -28.77 -6.77
C LEU A 36 20.78 -28.96 -7.86
N LYS A 37 21.01 -30.22 -8.26
CA LYS A 37 21.90 -30.57 -9.39
C LYS A 37 21.22 -30.25 -10.73
N LEU A 38 20.94 -28.97 -10.97
CA LEU A 38 20.40 -28.47 -12.24
C LEU A 38 21.52 -28.17 -13.22
N ASN A 39 21.31 -28.53 -14.49
CA ASN A 39 22.20 -28.18 -15.59
C ASN A 39 22.27 -26.65 -15.77
N THR A 40 23.36 -26.14 -16.33
CA THR A 40 23.54 -24.70 -16.57
C THR A 40 22.46 -24.14 -17.49
N LYS A 41 22.11 -24.87 -18.55
CA LYS A 41 21.03 -24.49 -19.48
C LYS A 41 19.66 -24.40 -18.80
N ASP A 42 19.36 -25.34 -17.91
CA ASP A 42 18.07 -25.37 -17.20
C ASP A 42 17.98 -24.23 -16.18
N LYS A 43 19.11 -23.83 -15.59
CA LYS A 43 19.18 -22.68 -14.69
C LYS A 43 18.89 -21.37 -15.42
N GLU A 44 19.47 -21.14 -16.58
CA GLU A 44 19.20 -19.93 -17.36
C GLU A 44 17.74 -19.87 -17.83
N ALA A 45 17.20 -20.97 -18.35
CA ALA A 45 15.78 -21.04 -18.72
C ALA A 45 14.84 -20.81 -17.51
N LEU A 46 15.21 -21.31 -16.33
CA LEU A 46 14.47 -21.06 -15.10
C LEU A 46 14.52 -19.59 -14.68
N LEU A 47 15.69 -18.94 -14.79
CA LEU A 47 15.85 -17.51 -14.49
C LEU A 47 15.03 -16.64 -15.44
N ASP A 48 14.99 -16.96 -16.73
CA ASP A 48 14.16 -16.24 -17.71
C ASP A 48 12.67 -16.31 -17.35
N VAL A 49 12.19 -17.50 -16.99
CA VAL A 49 10.81 -17.69 -16.53
C VAL A 49 10.53 -16.92 -15.24
N CYS A 50 11.46 -16.94 -14.29
CA CYS A 50 11.34 -16.19 -13.04
C CYS A 50 11.31 -14.68 -13.29
N LEU A 51 12.17 -14.16 -14.16
CA LEU A 51 12.21 -12.75 -14.53
C LEU A 51 10.91 -12.32 -15.20
N PHE A 52 10.38 -13.14 -16.12
CA PHE A 52 9.08 -12.92 -16.75
C PHE A 52 7.95 -12.82 -15.72
N ILE A 53 7.92 -13.72 -14.73
CA ILE A 53 6.95 -13.70 -13.63
C ILE A 53 7.10 -12.41 -12.81
N VAL A 54 8.32 -12.06 -12.39
CA VAL A 54 8.57 -10.87 -11.57
C VAL A 54 8.10 -9.61 -12.31
N ILE A 55 8.44 -9.46 -13.58
CA ILE A 55 8.04 -8.29 -14.38
C ILE A 55 6.52 -8.15 -14.46
N ILE A 56 5.79 -9.24 -14.67
CA ILE A 56 4.32 -9.23 -14.75
C ILE A 56 3.69 -8.85 -13.42
N TYR A 57 4.21 -9.34 -12.29
CA TYR A 57 3.57 -9.20 -10.99
C TYR A 57 3.97 -7.94 -10.23
N VAL A 58 5.21 -7.45 -10.37
CA VAL A 58 5.70 -6.29 -9.59
C VAL A 58 4.85 -5.04 -9.84
N LYS A 59 4.55 -4.71 -11.10
CA LYS A 59 3.82 -3.48 -11.42
C LYS A 59 2.37 -3.49 -10.87
N PRO A 60 1.53 -4.51 -11.13
CA PRO A 60 0.20 -4.58 -10.53
C PRO A 60 0.22 -4.67 -9.01
N TRP A 61 1.19 -5.39 -8.44
CA TRP A 61 1.29 -5.56 -7.00
C TRP A 61 1.63 -4.25 -6.28
N LEU A 62 2.61 -3.50 -6.79
CA LEU A 62 2.96 -2.17 -6.27
C LEU A 62 1.78 -1.18 -6.42
N GLN A 63 1.11 -1.18 -7.56
CA GLN A 63 -0.07 -0.33 -7.77
C GLN A 63 -1.18 -0.63 -6.74
N TRP A 64 -1.42 -1.91 -6.43
CA TRP A 64 -2.40 -2.29 -5.43
C TRP A 64 -2.00 -1.87 -4.01
N ILE A 65 -0.75 -2.09 -3.62
CA ILE A 65 -0.23 -1.65 -2.30
C ILE A 65 -0.41 -0.14 -2.13
N LEU A 66 -0.06 0.65 -3.15
CA LEU A 66 -0.23 2.10 -3.13
C LEU A 66 -1.70 2.51 -3.03
N ALA A 67 -2.60 1.84 -3.75
CA ALA A 67 -4.03 2.11 -3.69
C ALA A 67 -4.63 1.82 -2.30
N VAL A 68 -4.25 0.69 -1.69
CA VAL A 68 -4.69 0.32 -0.33
C VAL A 68 -4.12 1.28 0.71
N SER A 69 -2.82 1.60 0.64
CA SER A 69 -2.19 2.57 1.53
C SER A 69 -2.86 3.93 1.45
N LYS A 70 -3.17 4.41 0.24
CA LYS A 70 -3.91 5.66 0.03
C LYS A 70 -5.30 5.62 0.64
N ALA A 71 -6.06 4.55 0.40
CA ALA A 71 -7.41 4.39 0.95
C ALA A 71 -7.40 4.29 2.49
N ALA A 72 -6.44 3.55 3.05
CA ALA A 72 -6.24 3.42 4.50
C ALA A 72 -5.88 4.79 5.10
N SER A 73 -4.90 5.49 4.53
CA SER A 73 -4.50 6.84 4.96
C SER A 73 -5.68 7.80 4.93
N GLN A 74 -6.46 7.82 3.84
CA GLN A 74 -7.65 8.65 3.72
C GLN A 74 -8.71 8.33 4.81
N LYS A 75 -8.83 7.05 5.19
CA LYS A 75 -9.73 6.64 6.27
C LYS A 75 -9.21 7.08 7.64
N PHE A 76 -7.92 6.94 7.90
CA PHE A 76 -7.31 7.48 9.12
C PHE A 76 -7.49 9.00 9.20
N SER A 77 -7.34 9.73 8.09
CA SER A 77 -7.61 11.17 8.03
C SER A 77 -9.04 11.55 8.43
N GLN A 78 -10.03 10.68 8.14
CA GLN A 78 -11.43 10.89 8.52
C GLN A 78 -11.70 10.63 10.01
N HIS A 79 -10.80 9.91 10.68
CA HIS A 79 -10.91 9.52 12.09
C HIS A 79 -9.84 10.19 12.97
N LEU A 80 -9.20 11.26 12.48
CA LEU A 80 -8.24 12.08 13.24
C LEU A 80 -8.83 12.66 14.53
N TRP A 81 -10.15 12.62 14.72
CA TRP A 81 -10.78 13.05 15.97
C TRP A 81 -10.42 12.16 17.19
N TYR A 82 -9.89 10.95 16.96
CA TYR A 82 -9.25 10.13 18.00
C TYR A 82 -7.77 10.46 18.23
N PHE A 83 -7.17 11.28 17.35
CA PHE A 83 -5.78 11.70 17.46
C PHE A 83 -5.70 12.82 18.48
N THR A 84 -5.65 12.42 19.75
CA THR A 84 -5.61 13.33 20.89
C THR A 84 -4.18 13.84 21.12
N GLU A 85 -4.03 14.89 21.93
CA GLU A 85 -2.73 15.49 22.26
C GLU A 85 -1.74 14.46 22.82
N GLU A 86 -2.23 13.44 23.52
CA GLU A 86 -1.41 12.36 24.07
C GLU A 86 -0.75 11.50 22.98
N ILE A 87 -1.40 11.33 21.81
CA ILE A 87 -0.82 10.61 20.68
C ILE A 87 0.23 11.46 19.97
N ALA A 88 0.05 12.79 19.95
CA ALA A 88 1.07 13.71 19.43
C ALA A 88 2.37 13.66 20.26
N VAL A 89 2.27 13.44 21.58
CA VAL A 89 3.44 13.22 22.44
C VAL A 89 4.17 11.92 22.09
N LEU A 90 3.47 10.88 21.64
CA LEU A 90 4.10 9.63 21.19
C LEU A 90 4.95 9.84 19.92
N ALA A 91 4.54 10.74 19.02
CA ALA A 91 5.30 11.08 17.82
C ALA A 91 6.65 11.78 18.11
N LEU A 92 6.85 12.34 19.31
CA LEU A 92 8.15 12.89 19.73
C LEU A 92 9.22 11.81 19.89
N PHE A 93 8.81 10.57 20.18
CA PHE A 93 9.70 9.41 20.34
C PHE A 93 9.92 8.63 19.05
N ASP A 94 9.26 9.02 17.95
CA ASP A 94 9.46 8.39 16.65
C ASP A 94 10.75 8.95 16.00
N ASP A 95 11.69 8.07 15.67
CA ASP A 95 12.97 8.43 15.04
C ASP A 95 12.78 8.91 13.58
N ASP A 96 11.65 8.56 12.95
CA ASP A 96 11.34 8.94 11.57
C ASP A 96 10.77 10.37 11.44
N VAL A 97 10.44 11.03 12.57
CA VAL A 97 9.97 12.43 12.59
C VAL A 97 11.15 13.37 12.75
N ASP A 98 11.25 14.37 11.87
CA ASP A 98 12.34 15.34 11.92
C ASP A 98 12.26 16.24 13.17
N GLU A 99 13.43 16.64 13.67
CA GLU A 99 13.52 17.47 14.88
C GLU A 99 12.81 18.82 14.73
N GLU A 100 12.77 19.40 13.54
CA GLU A 100 12.05 20.67 13.31
C GLU A 100 10.54 20.48 13.48
N THR A 101 9.98 19.38 12.98
CA THR A 101 8.58 18.99 13.19
C THR A 101 8.28 18.68 14.65
N LYS A 102 9.18 17.98 15.37
CA LYS A 102 9.04 17.75 16.83
C LYS A 102 8.98 19.06 17.59
N LEU A 103 9.88 20.01 17.30
CA LEU A 103 9.88 21.35 17.92
C LEU A 103 8.59 22.12 17.64
N LYS A 104 8.07 22.06 16.41
CA LYS A 104 6.78 22.67 16.05
C LYS A 104 5.61 22.02 16.79
N MET A 105 5.61 20.70 16.96
CA MET A 105 4.60 19.97 17.75
C MET A 105 4.60 20.42 19.21
N VAL A 106 5.78 20.53 19.85
CA VAL A 106 5.92 21.00 21.24
C VAL A 106 5.43 22.45 21.39
N ALA A 107 5.80 23.34 20.46
CA ALA A 107 5.36 24.73 20.47
C ALA A 107 3.82 24.86 20.33
N ASN A 108 3.22 24.05 19.48
CA ASN A 108 1.76 24.02 19.29
C ASN A 108 1.03 23.43 20.50
N LEU A 109 1.58 22.39 21.13
CA LEU A 109 1.03 21.78 22.35
C LEU A 109 1.00 22.79 23.51
N HIS A 110 2.09 23.54 23.71
CA HIS A 110 2.13 24.61 24.70
C HIS A 110 1.05 25.66 24.48
N ARG A 111 0.75 26.02 23.22
CA ARG A 111 -0.30 27.00 22.89
C ARG A 111 -1.72 26.48 23.17
N GLU A 112 -1.99 25.21 22.93
CA GLU A 112 -3.29 24.57 23.22
C GLU A 112 -3.54 24.48 24.73
N ILE A 113 -2.56 24.08 25.56
CA ILE A 113 -2.71 23.95 27.03
C ILE A 113 -3.17 25.27 27.69
N PHE A 114 -2.75 26.43 27.17
CA PHE A 114 -3.20 27.74 27.66
C PHE A 114 -4.61 28.14 27.18
N SER A 115 -5.12 27.54 26.09
CA SER A 115 -6.43 27.80 25.49
C SER A 115 -7.51 26.78 25.93
N THR A 116 -7.13 25.52 26.13
CA THR A 116 -8.03 24.38 26.45
C THR A 116 -8.50 24.35 27.89
N ARG A 117 -8.05 25.28 28.75
CA ARG A 117 -8.74 25.50 30.03
C ARG A 117 -10.17 26.03 29.84
N GLU A 118 -10.59 26.39 28.62
CA GLU A 118 -11.99 26.73 28.38
C GLU A 118 -12.73 26.04 27.21
N LYS A 119 -12.12 25.63 26.08
CA LYS A 119 -12.93 24.99 24.98
C LYS A 119 -12.15 23.95 24.17
N ARG A 120 -12.75 22.76 23.98
CA ARG A 120 -12.32 21.71 23.03
C ARG A 120 -12.41 22.22 21.59
N TYR A 121 -11.29 22.25 20.87
CA TYR A 121 -11.22 22.61 19.45
C TYR A 121 -11.57 21.41 18.55
N ILE A 122 -12.39 21.62 17.51
CA ILE A 122 -12.69 20.64 16.45
C ILE A 122 -12.09 21.22 15.17
N PRO A 123 -10.99 20.67 14.62
CA PRO A 123 -10.41 21.19 13.39
C PRO A 123 -11.36 20.98 12.21
N LEU A 124 -11.67 22.05 11.48
CA LEU A 124 -12.50 21.98 10.28
C LEU A 124 -11.64 21.54 9.09
N LYS A 125 -12.18 20.64 8.28
CA LYS A 125 -11.56 19.89 7.17
C LYS A 125 -10.74 20.71 6.15
N GLU A 126 -10.89 22.03 6.16
CA GLU A 126 -10.32 22.95 5.16
C GLU A 126 -8.88 23.37 5.48
N GLU A 127 -8.45 23.44 6.75
CA GLU A 127 -7.08 23.86 7.13
C GLU A 127 -6.00 22.78 6.87
N LEU A 128 -6.35 21.50 6.98
CA LEU A 128 -5.42 20.39 6.76
C LEU A 128 -5.19 20.06 5.27
N CYS A 129 -6.12 20.46 4.38
CA CYS A 129 -5.98 20.17 2.96
C CYS A 129 -4.94 21.06 2.28
N CYS A 130 -4.78 22.32 2.73
CA CYS A 130 -3.82 23.27 2.16
C CYS A 130 -2.38 23.03 2.62
N SER A 131 -2.14 22.39 3.77
CA SER A 131 -0.78 22.11 4.26
C SER A 131 -0.19 20.81 3.70
N LEU A 132 -1.03 19.85 3.29
CA LEU A 132 -0.59 18.62 2.62
C LEU A 132 -0.49 18.76 1.09
N TYR A 133 -1.30 19.65 0.48
CA TYR A 133 -1.21 20.00 -0.93
C TYR A 133 -0.70 21.43 -1.09
N GLY A 134 0.56 21.66 -0.73
CA GLY A 134 1.30 22.82 -1.19
C GLY A 134 1.47 22.75 -2.72
N GLY A 135 0.56 23.39 -3.44
CA GLY A 135 0.74 23.84 -4.82
C GLY A 135 0.79 22.77 -5.90
N CYS A 136 -0.37 22.28 -6.35
CA CYS A 136 -0.53 21.76 -7.70
C CYS A 136 -1.90 22.16 -8.23
N ASP A 137 -2.00 23.39 -8.72
CA ASP A 137 -2.96 23.77 -9.78
C ASP A 137 -2.54 25.13 -10.35
N THR A 138 -1.66 25.15 -11.35
CA THR A 138 -1.84 26.02 -12.53
C THR A 138 -1.05 25.50 -13.73
N LEU A 139 -1.73 25.40 -14.88
CA LEU A 139 -1.26 25.21 -16.27
C LEU A 139 -1.47 23.82 -16.90
N ILE A 140 -2.75 23.50 -17.12
CA ILE A 140 -3.21 23.02 -18.44
C ILE A 140 -4.21 24.05 -18.96
N LEU A 141 -3.74 24.88 -19.90
CA LEU A 141 -4.46 25.31 -21.10
C LEU A 141 -3.40 25.64 -22.16
#